data_AF-A0A967RRP5-F1
#
_entry.id   AF-A0A967RRP5-F1
#
_cell.length_a   1.000
_cell.length_b   1.000
_cell.length_c   1.000
_cell.angle_alpha   90.00
_cell.angle_beta   90.00
_cell.angle_gamma   90.00
#
_symmetry.space_group_name_H-M   'P 1'
#
loop_
_entity.id
_entity.type
_entity.pdbx_description
1 polymer ?
#
loop_
_entity_poly.entity_id
_entity_poly.type
_entity_poly.pdbx_seq_one_letter_code
_entity_poly.pdbx_strand_id
1 'polypeptide(L)'
;MKELLESTEVILDCLSDGVYVCDRERRIVYWSKSAERITGWQPEDMVGRLCLEDMLRHEDKDGNRMCGEEHCPLHRSIVTGVTTTVPIIVFAHGKDGRKIPMQVTTAP
;
A
#
# COMPACT_ATOMS: atom_id res chain seq x y z
N MET A 1 0.79 5.53 -26.03
CA MET A 1 0.46 4.78 -24.80
C MET A 1 1.50 4.96 -23.69
N LYS A 2 2.81 4.93 -23.99
CA LYS A 2 3.88 5.23 -23.01
C LYS A 2 3.77 6.63 -22.38
N GLU A 3 3.49 7.67 -23.17
CA GLU A 3 3.34 9.06 -22.66
C GLU A 3 2.21 9.23 -21.64
N LEU A 4 1.12 8.44 -21.76
CA LEU A 4 0.00 8.49 -20.80
C LEU A 4 0.34 7.78 -19.48
N LEU A 5 1.16 6.74 -19.53
CA LEU A 5 1.66 6.03 -18.35
C LEU A 5 2.66 6.90 -17.57
N GLU A 6 3.60 7.56 -18.26
CA GLU A 6 4.52 8.53 -17.63
C GLU A 6 3.76 9.68 -16.94
N SER A 7 2.70 10.18 -17.58
CA SER A 7 1.86 11.23 -17.00
C SER A 7 1.15 10.76 -15.71
N THR A 8 0.77 9.49 -15.64
CA THR A 8 0.07 8.93 -14.47
C THR A 8 1.01 8.80 -13.27
N GLU A 9 2.22 8.30 -13.47
CA GLU A 9 3.23 8.19 -12.40
C GLU A 9 3.60 9.56 -11.83
N VAL A 10 3.77 10.57 -12.70
CA VAL A 10 4.04 11.94 -12.26
C VAL A 10 2.91 12.48 -11.39
N ILE A 11 1.65 12.26 -11.78
CA ILE A 11 0.49 12.70 -10.99
C ILE A 11 0.49 12.03 -9.61
N LEU A 12 0.67 10.70 -9.58
CA LEU A 12 0.69 9.94 -8.32
C LEU A 12 1.86 10.35 -7.41
N ASP A 13 3.03 10.65 -7.97
CA ASP A 13 4.20 11.13 -7.22
C ASP A 13 4.01 12.53 -6.63
N CYS A 14 3.11 13.34 -7.21
CA CYS A 14 2.78 14.68 -6.72
C CYS A 14 1.72 14.68 -5.60
N LEU A 15 1.01 13.56 -5.38
CA LEU A 15 0.03 13.46 -4.30
C LEU A 15 0.73 13.49 -2.94
N SER A 16 0.12 14.09 -1.93
CA SER A 16 0.61 13.99 -0.55
C SER A 16 0.39 12.60 0.03
N ASP A 17 -0.60 11.88 -0.47
CA ASP A 17 -0.97 10.55 -0.01
C ASP A 17 -0.01 9.49 -0.54
N GLY A 18 0.32 8.51 0.30
CA GLY A 18 1.10 7.35 -0.10
C GLY A 18 0.27 6.42 -0.98
N VAL A 19 0.70 6.21 -2.21
CA VAL A 19 0.10 5.27 -3.14
C VAL A 19 1.07 4.15 -3.46
N TYR A 20 0.58 2.90 -3.44
CA TYR A 20 1.23 1.77 -4.07
C TYR A 20 0.20 0.94 -4.83
N VAL A 21 0.68 0.21 -5.84
CA VAL A 21 -0.15 -0.70 -6.64
C VAL A 21 0.48 -2.08 -6.60
N CYS A 22 -0.34 -3.12 -6.57
CA CYS A 22 0.10 -4.49 -6.73
C CYS A 22 -0.68 -5.22 -7.83
N ASP A 23 -0.09 -6.27 -8.38
CA ASP A 23 -0.83 -7.20 -9.24
C ASP A 23 -1.78 -8.11 -8.43
N ARG A 24 -2.48 -9.01 -9.13
CA ARG A 24 -3.43 -9.96 -8.53
C ARG A 24 -2.76 -11.00 -7.62
N GLU A 25 -1.46 -11.24 -7.80
CA GLU A 25 -0.67 -12.10 -6.92
C GLU A 25 -0.12 -11.32 -5.71
N ARG A 26 -0.52 -10.05 -5.56
CA ARG A 26 -0.10 -9.13 -4.49
C ARG A 26 1.36 -8.69 -4.60
N ARG A 27 1.99 -8.83 -5.77
CA ARG A 27 3.32 -8.28 -6.03
C ARG A 27 3.23 -6.79 -6.27
N ILE A 28 3.98 -5.99 -5.51
CA ILE A 28 4.01 -4.54 -5.66
C ILE A 28 4.64 -4.21 -7.02
N VAL A 29 3.93 -3.44 -7.83
CA VAL A 29 4.36 -3.01 -9.18
C VAL A 29 4.64 -1.51 -9.25
N TYR A 30 4.16 -0.74 -8.28
CA TYR A 30 4.39 0.70 -8.20
C TYR A 30 4.45 1.13 -6.74
N TRP A 31 5.35 2.06 -6.45
CA TRP A 31 5.56 2.69 -5.15
C TRP A 31 5.81 4.18 -5.34
N SER A 32 4.86 5.02 -4.92
CA SER A 32 4.99 6.48 -5.10
C SER A 32 6.10 7.08 -4.23
N LYS A 33 6.63 8.23 -4.65
CA LYS A 33 7.55 9.03 -3.83
C LYS A 33 6.96 9.40 -2.46
N SER A 34 5.65 9.54 -2.36
CA SER A 34 4.98 9.86 -1.09
C SER A 34 4.92 8.66 -0.15
N ALA A 35 4.70 7.46 -0.68
CA ALA A 35 4.79 6.23 0.11
C ALA A 35 6.21 6.03 0.67
N GLU A 36 7.24 6.34 -0.11
CA GLU A 36 8.63 6.38 0.36
C GLU A 36 8.82 7.39 1.49
N ARG A 37 8.42 8.66 1.31
CA ARG A 37 8.56 9.69 2.37
C ARG A 37 7.80 9.33 3.65
N ILE A 38 6.60 8.75 3.51
CA ILE A 38 5.75 8.39 4.66
C ILE A 38 6.36 7.23 5.43
N THR A 39 6.84 6.18 4.75
CA THR A 39 7.23 4.92 5.40
C THR A 39 8.74 4.73 5.57
N GLY A 40 9.55 5.45 4.80
CA GLY A 40 11.01 5.28 4.70
C GLY A 40 11.45 4.12 3.79
N TRP A 41 10.51 3.34 3.23
CA TRP A 41 10.83 2.26 2.29
C TRP A 41 11.07 2.79 0.89
N GLN A 42 12.22 2.45 0.31
CA GLN A 42 12.57 2.85 -1.05
C GLN A 42 11.82 1.99 -2.08
N PRO A 43 11.51 2.51 -3.29
CA PRO A 43 10.91 1.70 -4.35
C PRO A 43 11.69 0.40 -4.63
N GLU A 44 13.03 0.43 -4.57
CA GLU A 44 13.89 -0.74 -4.81
C GLU A 44 13.79 -1.80 -3.72
N ASP A 45 13.36 -1.40 -2.51
CA ASP A 45 13.09 -2.35 -1.42
C ASP A 45 11.73 -3.04 -1.60
N MET A 46 10.76 -2.36 -2.23
CA MET A 46 9.34 -2.73 -2.21
C MET A 46 8.84 -3.34 -3.53
N VAL A 47 9.18 -2.72 -4.66
CA VAL A 47 8.72 -3.15 -5.98
C VAL A 47 9.26 -4.54 -6.30
N GLY A 48 8.38 -5.41 -6.79
CA GLY A 48 8.69 -6.81 -7.06
C GLY A 48 8.51 -7.73 -5.87
N ARG A 49 8.26 -7.25 -4.65
CA ARG A 49 7.93 -8.08 -3.48
C ARG A 49 6.44 -8.29 -3.31
N LEU A 50 6.06 -9.35 -2.61
CA LEU A 50 4.68 -9.50 -2.17
C LEU A 50 4.40 -8.52 -1.01
N CYS A 51 3.28 -7.79 -1.06
CA CYS A 51 2.93 -6.82 -0.01
C CYS A 51 2.72 -7.45 1.39
N LEU A 52 2.70 -8.79 1.47
CA LEU A 52 2.57 -9.58 2.68
C LEU A 52 3.92 -10.03 3.29
N GLU A 53 5.07 -9.72 2.68
CA GLU A 53 6.43 -10.05 3.15
C GLU A 53 6.89 -9.27 4.40
N ASP A 54 5.97 -8.90 5.28
CA ASP A 54 6.22 -8.31 6.62
C ASP A 54 7.02 -7.00 6.68
N MET A 55 7.25 -6.31 5.56
CA MET A 55 7.85 -4.98 5.55
C MET A 55 6.92 -3.91 6.14
N LEU A 56 5.74 -3.72 5.55
CA LEU A 56 4.75 -2.77 6.07
C LEU A 56 4.01 -3.31 7.29
N ARG A 57 3.94 -4.64 7.45
CA ARG A 57 3.34 -5.34 8.60
C ARG A 57 2.11 -4.62 9.18
N HIS A 58 1.07 -4.46 8.36
CA HIS A 58 -0.10 -3.70 8.80
C HIS A 58 -0.76 -4.38 10.02
N GLU A 59 -1.00 -3.58 11.04
CA GLU A 59 -1.68 -3.97 12.27
C GLU A 59 -2.94 -3.13 12.48
N ASP A 60 -3.92 -3.70 13.17
CA ASP A 60 -5.08 -2.95 13.67
C ASP A 60 -4.72 -2.12 14.92
N LYS A 61 -5.72 -1.46 15.50
CA LYS A 61 -5.58 -0.65 16.73
C LYS A 61 -5.17 -1.47 17.95
N ASP A 62 -5.46 -2.77 17.96
CA ASP A 62 -5.21 -3.68 19.07
C ASP A 62 -3.87 -4.44 18.87
N GLY A 63 -3.18 -4.22 17.75
CA GLY A 63 -1.87 -4.80 17.42
C GLY A 63 -1.96 -6.12 16.66
N ASN A 64 -3.15 -6.54 16.21
CA ASN A 64 -3.29 -7.77 15.45
C ASN A 64 -2.84 -7.57 14.01
N ARG A 65 -2.13 -8.57 13.46
CA ARG A 65 -1.70 -8.57 12.06
C ARG A 65 -2.92 -8.57 11.13
N MET A 66 -2.96 -7.63 10.20
CA MET A 66 -4.00 -7.53 9.18
C MET A 66 -3.59 -8.15 7.84
N CYS A 67 -2.30 -8.19 7.53
CA CYS A 67 -1.80 -8.74 6.27
C CYS A 67 -2.05 -10.26 6.18
N GLY A 68 -3.10 -10.64 5.44
CA GLY A 68 -3.55 -12.02 5.23
C GLY A 68 -4.80 -12.03 4.35
N GLU A 69 -5.55 -13.12 4.37
CA GLU A 69 -6.81 -13.26 3.61
C GLU A 69 -8.01 -12.70 4.37
N GLU A 70 -8.04 -12.83 5.71
CA GLU A 70 -9.24 -12.51 6.49
C GLU A 70 -9.44 -11.01 6.76
N HIS A 71 -8.37 -10.26 7.00
CA HIS A 71 -8.47 -8.89 7.54
C HIS A 71 -7.88 -7.80 6.63
N CYS A 72 -7.18 -8.18 5.57
CA CYS A 72 -6.47 -7.22 4.74
C CYS A 72 -7.45 -6.49 3.79
N PRO A 73 -7.58 -5.16 3.85
CA PRO A 73 -8.47 -4.42 2.96
C PRO A 73 -8.10 -4.56 1.48
N LEU A 74 -6.80 -4.68 1.19
CA LEU A 74 -6.31 -4.91 -0.16
C LEU A 74 -6.76 -6.28 -0.68
N HIS A 75 -6.58 -7.35 0.11
CA HIS A 75 -7.02 -8.69 -0.30
C HIS A 75 -8.54 -8.75 -0.51
N ARG A 76 -9.32 -8.13 0.39
CA ARG A 76 -10.76 -7.99 0.21
C ARG A 76 -11.10 -7.33 -1.13
N SER A 77 -10.41 -6.23 -1.48
CA SER A 77 -10.60 -5.51 -2.75
C SER A 77 -10.29 -6.40 -3.96
N ILE A 78 -9.17 -7.14 -3.91
CA ILE A 78 -8.75 -8.06 -4.98
C ILE A 78 -9.80 -9.15 -5.22
N VAL A 79 -10.31 -9.78 -4.16
CA VAL A 79 -11.24 -10.91 -4.26
C VAL A 79 -12.65 -10.46 -4.62
N THR A 80 -13.12 -9.33 -4.09
CA THR A 80 -14.50 -8.88 -4.25
C THR A 80 -14.71 -7.93 -5.43
N GLY A 81 -13.65 -7.29 -5.92
CA GLY A 81 -13.77 -6.20 -6.89
C GLY A 81 -14.44 -4.94 -6.32
N VAL A 82 -14.46 -4.79 -4.98
CA VAL A 82 -15.14 -3.67 -4.31
C VAL A 82 -14.13 -2.71 -3.69
N THR A 83 -14.23 -1.46 -4.11
CA THR A 83 -13.51 -0.33 -3.50
C THR A 83 -13.99 -0.10 -2.07
N THR A 84 -13.06 0.21 -1.18
CA THR A 84 -13.36 0.63 0.20
C THR A 84 -14.18 1.93 0.18
N THR A 85 -15.38 1.92 0.79
CA THR A 85 -16.27 3.10 0.85
C THR A 85 -15.97 4.03 2.02
N VAL A 86 -15.38 3.49 3.09
CA VAL A 86 -14.97 4.23 4.29
C VAL A 86 -13.52 3.90 4.59
N PRO A 87 -12.61 4.90 4.71
CA PRO A 87 -11.21 4.65 5.01
C PRO A 87 -11.04 3.84 6.29
N ILE A 88 -10.14 2.85 6.25
CA ILE A 88 -9.86 1.99 7.39
C ILE A 88 -8.57 2.48 8.04
N ILE A 89 -8.59 2.62 9.37
CA ILE A 89 -7.38 2.94 10.12
C ILE A 89 -6.55 1.67 10.26
N VAL A 90 -5.32 1.73 9.77
CA VAL A 90 -4.32 0.69 9.97
C VAL A 90 -3.04 1.33 10.46
N PHE A 91 -2.15 0.51 11.00
CA PHE A 91 -0.84 0.94 11.44
C PHE A 91 0.22 0.17 10.67
N ALA A 92 1.02 0.86 9.86
CA ALA A 92 2.14 0.24 9.17
C ALA A 92 3.45 0.41 9.95
N HIS A 93 4.41 -0.46 9.70
CA HIS A 93 5.78 -0.33 10.18
C HIS A 93 6.63 0.38 9.12
N GLY A 94 7.25 1.47 9.53
CA GLY A 94 8.26 2.16 8.73
C GLY A 94 9.59 1.40 8.71
N LYS A 95 10.46 1.74 7.77
CA LYS A 95 11.80 1.14 7.64
C LYS A 95 12.68 1.39 8.87
N ASP A 96 12.42 2.47 9.59
CA ASP A 96 13.06 2.85 10.85
C ASP A 96 12.45 2.12 12.08
N GLY A 97 11.46 1.26 11.88
CA GLY A 97 10.74 0.53 12.93
C GLY A 97 9.62 1.31 13.61
N ARG A 98 9.33 2.56 13.20
CA ARG A 98 8.22 3.32 13.79
C ARG A 98 6.87 2.80 13.30
N LYS A 99 5.87 2.85 14.18
CA LYS A 99 4.48 2.52 13.85
C LYS A 99 3.77 3.78 13.33
N ILE A 100 3.27 3.74 12.11
CA ILE A 100 2.70 4.88 11.38
C ILE A 100 1.18 4.67 11.26
N PRO A 101 0.35 5.45 11.98
CA PRO A 101 -1.09 5.41 11.78
C PRO A 101 -1.44 5.98 10.41
N MET A 102 -2.32 5.32 9.69
CA MET A 102 -2.77 5.74 8.36
C MET A 102 -4.23 5.39 8.12
N GLN A 103 -4.90 6.23 7.35
CA GLN A 103 -6.21 5.92 6.77
C GLN A 103 -5.99 5.33 5.38
N VAL A 104 -6.46 4.10 5.17
CA VAL A 104 -6.25 3.37 3.92
C VAL A 104 -7.58 3.15 3.21
N THR A 105 -7.58 3.48 1.93
CA THR A 105 -8.58 3.06 0.96
C THR A 105 -7.92 2.11 -0.04
N THR A 106 -8.72 1.24 -0.63
CA THR A 106 -8.25 0.24 -1.60
C THR A 106 -9.27 0.15 -2.72
N ALA A 107 -8.79 0.01 -3.95
CA ALA A 107 -9.59 -0.19 -5.15
C ALA A 107 -9.01 -1.36 -5.96
N PRO A 108 -9.85 -2.14 -6.66
CA PRO A 108 -9.44 -3.25 -7.52
C PRO A 108 -8.83 -2.82 -8.85
#